data_AF-H9FKW3-F1
#
_entry.id   AF-H9FKW3-F1
#
_cell.length_a   1.000
_cell.length_b   1.000
_cell.length_c   1.000
_cell.angle_alpha   90.00
_cell.angle_beta   90.00
_cell.angle_gamma   90.00
#
_symmetry.space_group_name_H-M   'P 1'
#
loop_
_entity.id
_entity.type
_entity.pdbx_description
1 polymer ?
#
loop_
_entity_poly.entity_id
_entity_poly.type
_entity_poly.pdbx_seq_one_letter_code
_entity_poly.pdbx_strand_id
1 'polypeptide(L)' 'EYCQGPCHENQTCIVTHESNGIDIITALILNDISPLCKYRMDLVLQLKDNASKLLLALMESRHDSENAERIL' A
#
# COMPACT_ATOMS: atom_id res chain seq x y z
N GLU A 1 11.69 1.32 1.11
CA GLU A 1 12.80 1.03 2.05
C GLU A 1 12.37 1.04 3.53
N TYR A 2 11.64 2.03 4.05
CA TYR A 2 11.29 2.09 5.49
C TYR A 2 10.55 0.85 6.05
N CYS A 3 9.65 0.24 5.28
CA CYS A 3 8.92 -0.99 5.64
C CYS A 3 9.43 -2.24 4.91
N GLN A 4 10.51 -2.11 4.14
CA GLN A 4 11.00 -3.20 3.28
C GLN A 4 11.85 -4.18 4.12
N GLY A 5 11.46 -5.45 4.13
CA GLY A 5 11.99 -6.46 5.08
C GLY A 5 11.13 -6.59 6.34
N PRO A 6 11.35 -7.63 7.16
CA PRO A 6 10.51 -7.95 8.31
C PRO A 6 10.73 -6.95 9.46
N CYS A 7 10.07 -5.80 9.40
CA CYS A 7 10.08 -4.78 10.43
C CYS A 7 8.66 -4.52 10.93
N HIS A 8 8.22 -5.35 11.86
CA HIS A 8 6.88 -5.31 12.43
C HIS A 8 6.50 -3.93 12.97
N GLU A 9 7.37 -3.28 13.75
CA GLU A 9 7.06 -1.98 14.35
C GLU A 9 6.74 -0.90 13.31
N ASN A 10 7.52 -0.82 12.23
CA ASN A 10 7.27 0.15 11.17
C ASN A 10 5.99 -0.18 10.38
N GLN A 11 5.74 -1.46 10.12
CA GLN A 11 4.55 -1.91 9.40
C GLN A 11 3.28 -1.65 10.21
N THR A 12 3.26 -2.07 11.48
CA THR A 12 2.16 -1.83 12.42
C THR A 12 1.94 -0.35 12.65
N CYS A 13 3.00 0.47 12.79
CA CYS A 13 2.87 1.92 12.91
C CYS A 13 2.10 2.52 11.73
N ILE A 14 2.36 2.08 10.50
CA ILE A 14 1.64 2.58 9.31
C ILE A 14 0.21 2.03 9.23
N VAL A 15 0.00 0.74 9.51
CA VAL A 15 -1.31 0.08 9.39
C VAL A 15 -2.29 0.54 10.49
N THR A 16 -1.79 0.81 11.69
CA THR A 16 -2.61 1.21 12.85
C THR A 16 -2.75 2.71 13.02
N HIS A 17 -2.02 3.50 12.23
CA HIS A 17 -2.13 4.95 12.28
C HIS A 17 -3.56 5.37 11.92
N GLU A 18 -4.12 6.35 12.64
CA GLU A 18 -5.49 6.86 12.42
C GLU A 18 -5.69 7.55 11.05
N SER A 19 -4.66 7.59 10.21
CA SER A 19 -4.77 8.07 8.86
C SER A 19 -5.43 7.02 7.96
N ASN A 20 -6.25 7.47 7.01
CA ASN A 20 -6.81 6.65 5.93
C ASN A 20 -5.73 6.22 4.88
N GLY A 21 -4.46 6.11 5.28
CA GLY A 21 -3.34 5.84 4.39
C GLY A 21 -3.48 4.51 3.65
N ILE A 22 -3.90 3.46 4.37
CA ILE A 22 -4.14 2.13 3.79
C ILE A 22 -5.29 2.18 2.79
N ASP A 23 -6.42 2.80 3.15
CA ASP A 23 -7.58 2.94 2.26
C ASP A 23 -7.22 3.69 0.97
N ILE A 24 -6.39 4.73 1.08
CA ILE A 24 -5.89 5.49 -0.08
C ILE A 24 -5.00 4.61 -0.96
N ILE A 25 -4.07 3.87 -0.37
CA ILE A 25 -3.18 2.96 -1.11
C ILE A 25 -4.00 1.88 -1.83
N THR A 26 -4.95 1.26 -1.14
CA THR A 26 -5.85 0.26 -1.70
C THR A 26 -6.71 0.84 -2.82
N ALA A 27 -7.26 2.04 -2.64
CA ALA A 27 -8.02 2.74 -3.67
C ALA A 27 -7.18 3.08 -4.91
N LEU A 28 -5.90 3.47 -4.74
CA LEU A 28 -4.98 3.72 -5.87
C LEU A 28 -4.72 2.47 -6.70
N ILE A 29 -4.66 1.29 -6.06
CA ILE A 29 -4.46 0.01 -6.72
C ILE A 29 -5.73 -0.43 -7.44
N LEU A 30 -6.87 -0.42 -6.74
CA LEU A 30 -8.13 -0.99 -7.23
C LEU A 30 -8.86 -0.10 -8.23
N ASN A 31 -8.81 1.22 -8.07
CA ASN A 31 -9.59 2.12 -8.91
C ASN A 31 -8.85 2.53 -10.19
N ASP A 32 -9.62 2.87 -11.22
CA ASP A 32 -9.11 3.55 -12.39
C ASP A 32 -8.72 4.98 -12.06
N ILE A 33 -7.53 5.38 -12.47
CA ILE A 33 -7.02 6.74 -12.25
C ILE A 33 -7.35 7.59 -13.47
N SER A 34 -8.60 8.02 -13.57
CA SER A 34 -9.09 8.84 -14.68
C SER A 34 -9.07 10.34 -14.31
N PRO A 35 -8.73 11.25 -15.24
CA PRO A 35 -8.39 11.00 -16.64
C PRO A 35 -6.91 10.63 -16.87
N LEU A 36 -6.09 10.55 -15.82
CA LEU A 36 -4.64 10.40 -15.92
C LEU A 36 -4.22 9.18 -16.74
N CYS A 37 -4.95 8.06 -16.65
CA CYS A 37 -4.72 6.85 -17.43
C CYS A 37 -4.76 7.08 -18.95
N LYS A 38 -5.49 8.10 -19.43
CA LYS A 38 -5.59 8.44 -20.86
C LYS A 38 -4.39 9.23 -21.38
N TYR A 39 -3.82 10.08 -20.53
CA TYR A 39 -2.80 11.04 -20.96
C TYR A 39 -1.40 10.69 -20.48
N ARG A 40 -1.28 9.99 -19.35
CA ARG A 40 -0.04 9.71 -18.62
C ARG A 40 -0.06 8.32 -18.00
N MET A 41 -0.24 7.30 -18.85
CA MET A 41 -0.23 5.90 -18.44
C MET A 41 1.08 5.52 -17.74
N ASP A 42 2.20 6.09 -18.14
CA ASP A 42 3.52 5.94 -17.50
C ASP A 42 3.46 6.26 -15.99
N LEU A 43 2.84 7.39 -15.64
CA LEU A 43 2.68 7.81 -14.25
C LEU A 43 1.70 6.92 -13.49
N VAL A 44 0.61 6.49 -14.12
CA VAL A 44 -0.36 5.58 -13.51
C VAL A 44 0.28 4.24 -13.17
N LEU A 45 1.07 3.68 -14.09
CA LEU A 45 1.80 2.43 -13.86
C LEU A 45 2.82 2.59 -12.74
N GLN A 46 3.60 3.67 -12.72
CA GLN A 46 4.55 3.92 -11.65
C GLN A 46 3.87 4.09 -10.28
N LEU A 47 2.73 4.78 -10.25
CA LEU A 47 1.98 4.99 -9.02
C LEU A 47 1.40 3.67 -8.48
N LYS A 48 0.79 2.86 -9.36
CA LYS A 48 0.25 1.54 -9.00
C LYS A 48 1.34 0.55 -8.61
N ASP A 49 2.50 0.59 -9.25
CA ASP A 49 3.66 -0.23 -8.90
C ASP A 49 4.20 0.12 -7.50
N ASN A 50 4.37 1.41 -7.21
CA ASN A 50 4.81 1.86 -5.89
C ASN A 50 3.79 1.53 -4.79
N ALA A 51 2.50 1.71 -5.06
CA ALA A 51 1.42 1.36 -4.14
C ALA A 51 1.41 -0.15 -3.84
N SER A 52 1.52 -0.98 -4.89
CA SER A 52 1.59 -2.45 -4.76
C SER A 52 2.81 -2.91 -3.96
N LYS A 53 3.98 -2.30 -4.20
CA LYS A 53 5.20 -2.60 -3.44
C LYS A 53 5.09 -2.22 -1.98
N LEU A 54 4.47 -1.08 -1.68
CA LEU A 54 4.24 -0.65 -0.30
C LEU A 54 3.26 -1.59 0.40
N LEU A 55 2.14 -1.93 -0.24
CA LEU A 55 1.16 -2.87 0.32
C LEU A 55 1.80 -4.23 0.61
N LEU A 56 2.60 -4.75 -0.33
CA LEU A 56 3.33 -6.00 -0.14
C LEU A 56 4.32 -5.93 1.03
N ALA A 57 5.05 -4.82 1.17
CA ALA A 57 5.99 -4.61 2.27
C ALA A 57 5.26 -4.54 3.64
N LEU A 58 4.07 -3.96 3.69
CA LEU A 58 3.24 -3.92 4.91
C LEU A 58 2.68 -5.31 5.29
N MET A 59 2.51 -6.20 4.31
CA MET A 59 2.03 -7.58 4.51
C MET A 59 3.16 -8.62 4.62
N GLU A 60 4.43 -8.22 4.53
CA GLU A 60 5.57 -9.16 4.45
C GLU A 60 5.78 -9.94 5.76
N SER A 61 5.36 -9.38 6.88
CA SER A 61 5.42 -9.99 8.20
C SER A 61 4.39 -11.11 8.36
N ARG A 62 4.78 -12.34 8.02
CA ARG A 62 3.93 -13.55 8.04
C ARG A 62 3.27 -13.91 9.38
N HIS A 63 3.68 -13.28 10.48
CA HIS A 63 3.15 -13.53 11.83
C HIS A 63 2.18 -12.45 12.31
N ASP A 64 1.93 -11.41 11.50
CA ASP A 64 1.09 -10.28 11.88
C ASP A 64 -0.32 -10.41 11.29
N SER A 65 -1.09 -11.35 11.86
CA SER A 65 -2.49 -11.56 11.47
C SER A 65 -3.36 -10.33 11.67
N GLU A 66 -2.99 -9.45 12.61
CA GLU A 66 -3.72 -8.22 12.92
C GLU A 66 -3.55 -7.18 11.80
N ASN A 67 -2.33 -6.99 11.30
CA ASN A 67 -2.11 -6.13 10.13
C ASN A 67 -2.78 -6.70 8.87
N ALA A 68 -2.73 -8.02 8.68
CA ALA A 68 -3.40 -8.66 7.54
C ALA A 68 -4.93 -8.45 7.57
N GLU A 69 -5.56 -8.54 8.75
CA GLU A 69 -7.00 -8.32 8.92
C GLU A 69 -7.40 -6.86 8.74
N ARG A 70 -6.55 -5.90 9.10
CA ARG A 70 -6.83 -4.46 8.86
C ARG A 70 -6.69 -4.04 7.39
N ILE A 71 -5.88 -4.77 6.63
CA ILE A 71 -5.62 -4.47 5.22
C ILE A 71 -6.67 -5.13 4.29
N LEU A 72 -7.23 -6.27 4.70
CA LEU A 72 -8.21 -7.08 3.93
C LEU A 72 -9.66 -6.73 4.26
#